data_AF-A0A2W6TXG6-F1
#
_entry.id   AF-A0A2W6TXG6-F1
#
_cell.length_a   1.000
_cell.length_b   1.000
_cell.length_c   1.000
_cell.angle_alpha   90.00
_cell.angle_beta   90.00
_cell.angle_gamma   90.00
#
_symmetry.space_group_name_H-M   'P 1'
#
loop_
_entity.id
_entity.type
_entity.pdbx_description
1 polymer ?
#
loop_
_entity_poly.entity_id
_entity_poly.type
_entity_poly.pdbx_seq_one_letter_code
_entity_poly.pdbx_strand_id
1 'polypeptide(L)'
;FPGLDEPVKISAKELELSASLVESFSSDFEPEQFVDEYQQELRTLIDAKLAQGDALDTAETFGERAEPDAGGEVIDLMAALKASVEKARAARSGKAS
;
A
#
# COMPACT_ATOMS: atom_id res chain seq x y z
N PHE A 1 -16.00 -5.83 -20.65
CA PHE A 1 -14.86 -6.41 -19.91
C PHE A 1 -15.11 -7.91 -19.79
N PRO A 2 -14.32 -8.75 -20.46
CA PRO A 2 -14.59 -10.20 -20.56
C PRO A 2 -14.58 -10.95 -19.22
N GLY A 3 -14.01 -10.38 -18.16
CA GLY A 3 -14.03 -10.96 -16.80
C GLY A 3 -15.27 -10.63 -15.96
N LEU A 4 -16.22 -9.81 -16.46
CA LEU A 4 -17.46 -9.50 -15.73
C LEU A 4 -18.53 -10.59 -15.86
N ASP A 5 -18.38 -11.47 -16.85
CA ASP A 5 -19.37 -12.51 -17.19
C ASP A 5 -19.08 -13.86 -16.50
N GLU A 6 -17.99 -13.93 -15.72
CA GLU A 6 -17.53 -15.16 -15.09
C GLU A 6 -18.20 -15.35 -13.71
N PRO A 7 -19.01 -16.41 -13.51
CA PRO A 7 -19.75 -16.60 -12.26
C PRO A 7 -18.82 -17.10 -11.15
N VAL A 8 -18.46 -16.21 -10.22
CA VAL A 8 -17.68 -16.55 -9.02
C VAL A 8 -18.62 -16.93 -7.88
N LYS A 9 -18.36 -18.07 -7.23
CA LYS A 9 -19.08 -18.49 -6.01
C LYS A 9 -18.30 -18.03 -4.78
N ILE A 10 -18.90 -17.13 -4.01
CA ILE A 10 -18.34 -16.63 -2.75
C ILE A 10 -19.24 -17.11 -1.60
N SER A 11 -18.65 -17.66 -0.54
CA SER A 11 -19.43 -18.05 0.65
C SER A 11 -19.75 -16.84 1.53
N ALA A 12 -20.84 -16.93 2.30
CA ALA A 12 -21.23 -15.86 3.22
C ALA A 12 -20.13 -15.53 4.26
N LYS A 13 -19.38 -16.55 4.73
CA LYS A 13 -18.28 -16.38 5.69
C LYS A 13 -17.09 -15.64 5.10
N GLU A 14 -16.77 -15.90 3.83
CA GLU A 14 -15.70 -15.20 3.13
C GLU A 14 -16.07 -13.73 2.94
N LEU A 15 -17.32 -13.45 2.57
CA LEU A 15 -17.81 -12.09 2.38
C LEU A 15 -17.81 -11.28 3.70
N GLU A 16 -18.22 -11.89 4.82
CA GLU A 16 -18.17 -11.29 6.15
C GLU A 16 -16.73 -10.98 6.61
N LEU A 17 -15.80 -11.89 6.36
CA LEU A 17 -14.38 -11.70 6.66
C LEU A 17 -13.79 -10.56 5.81
N SER A 18 -14.09 -10.53 4.51
CA SER A 18 -13.64 -9.48 3.61
C SER A 18 -14.19 -8.11 4.01
N ALA A 19 -15.47 -8.02 4.38
CA ALA A 19 -16.06 -6.77 4.85
C ALA A 19 -15.39 -6.27 6.13
N SER A 20 -15.14 -7.16 7.09
CA SER A 20 -14.45 -6.82 8.34
C SER A 20 -13.02 -6.33 8.09
N LEU A 21 -12.33 -6.91 7.10
CA LEU A 21 -10.98 -6.49 6.72
C LEU A 21 -10.99 -5.08 6.10
N VAL A 22 -11.89 -4.84 5.14
CA VAL A 22 -12.06 -3.52 4.51
C VAL A 22 -12.36 -2.47 5.57
N GLU A 23 -13.27 -2.75 6.50
CA GLU A 23 -13.58 -1.84 7.60
C GLU A 23 -12.34 -1.52 8.44
N SER A 24 -11.52 -2.53 8.76
CA SER A 24 -10.30 -2.32 9.57
C SER A 24 -9.22 -1.47 8.90
N PHE A 25 -9.22 -1.39 7.57
CA PHE A 25 -8.31 -0.55 6.77
C PHE A 25 -8.97 0.74 6.27
N SER A 26 -10.27 0.91 6.51
CA SER A 26 -10.99 2.12 6.11
C SER A 26 -10.63 3.26 7.06
N SER A 27 -10.50 4.45 6.50
CA SER A 27 -10.29 5.68 7.24
C SER A 27 -11.11 6.79 6.59
N ASP A 28 -11.27 7.90 7.32
CA ASP A 28 -11.78 9.12 6.71
C ASP A 28 -10.85 9.57 5.58
N PHE A 29 -11.44 10.06 4.49
CA PHE A 29 -10.68 10.57 3.37
C PHE A 29 -10.26 12.02 3.66
N GLU A 30 -8.96 12.23 3.85
CA GLU A 30 -8.35 13.54 4.04
C GLU A 30 -7.62 13.94 2.74
N PRO A 31 -8.21 14.79 1.88
CA PRO A 31 -7.64 15.13 0.59
C PRO A 31 -6.29 15.85 0.72
N GLU A 32 -6.04 16.56 1.83
CA GLU A 32 -4.78 17.28 2.05
C GLU A 32 -3.57 16.34 2.23
N GLN A 33 -3.79 15.06 2.55
CA GLN A 33 -2.71 14.08 2.65
C GLN A 33 -2.14 13.68 1.28
N PHE A 34 -2.86 13.97 0.20
CA PHE A 34 -2.43 13.62 -1.15
C PHE A 34 -1.92 14.86 -1.86
N VAL A 35 -0.67 14.78 -2.32
CA VAL A 35 -0.01 15.88 -3.01
C VAL A 35 0.36 15.47 -4.42
N ASP A 36 0.31 16.42 -5.35
CA ASP A 36 0.85 16.24 -6.69
C ASP A 36 2.37 16.26 -6.59
N GLU A 37 2.96 15.06 -6.53
CA GLU A 37 4.41 14.85 -6.43
C GLU A 37 5.14 15.52 -7.60
N TYR A 38 4.57 15.47 -8.81
CA TYR A 38 5.18 16.12 -9.97
C TYR A 38 5.26 17.63 -9.81
N GLN A 39 4.19 18.27 -9.31
CA GLN A 39 4.19 19.70 -9.03
C GLN A 39 5.19 20.08 -7.93
N GLN A 40 5.33 19.25 -6.89
CA GLN A 40 6.34 19.47 -5.86
C GLN A 40 7.77 19.34 -6.44
N GLU A 41 8.06 18.25 -7.15
CA GLU A 41 9.36 18.02 -7.78
C GLU A 41 9.72 19.13 -8.77
N LEU A 42 8.74 19.60 -9.55
CA LEU A 42 8.94 20.69 -10.50
C LEU A 42 9.28 22.02 -9.81
N ARG A 43 8.63 22.35 -8.70
CA ARG A 43 8.97 23.56 -7.92
C ARG A 43 10.40 23.47 -7.37
N THR A 44 10.77 22.32 -6.83
CA THR A 44 12.13 22.06 -6.37
C THR A 44 13.15 22.22 -7.49
N LEU A 45 12.85 21.72 -8.70
CA LEU A 45 13.69 21.91 -9.89
C LEU A 45 13.82 23.39 -10.27
N ILE A 46 12.72 24.14 -10.26
CA ILE A 46 12.72 25.56 -10.60
C ILE A 46 13.60 26.34 -9.60
N ASP A 47 13.43 26.09 -8.31
CA ASP A 47 14.22 26.78 -7.27
C ASP A 47 15.71 26.44 -7.38
N ALA A 48 16.04 25.17 -7.60
CA ALA A 48 17.42 24.73 -7.82
C ALA A 48 18.02 25.34 -9.11
N LYS A 49 17.22 25.42 -10.18
CA LYS A 49 17.61 26.07 -11.44
C LYS A 49 17.86 27.56 -11.27
N LEU A 50 17.02 28.26 -10.49
CA LEU A 50 17.21 29.67 -10.19
C LEU A 50 18.49 29.92 -9.38
N ALA A 51 18.84 29.00 -8.48
CA ALA A 51 20.04 29.10 -7.64
C ALA A 51 21.34 28.74 -8.39
N GLN A 52 21.32 27.68 -9.20
CA GLN A 52 22.51 27.09 -9.82
C GLN A 52 22.66 27.39 -11.32
N GLY A 53 21.62 27.91 -11.96
CA GLY A 53 21.60 28.21 -13.39
C GLY A 53 21.73 26.95 -14.25
N ASP A 54 22.57 27.01 -15.30
CA ASP A 54 22.79 25.89 -16.23
C ASP A 54 23.66 24.76 -15.70
N ALA A 55 24.22 24.91 -14.49
CA ALA A 55 24.99 23.87 -13.82
C ALA A 55 24.14 22.92 -12.97
N LEU A 56 22.80 23.02 -13.04
CA LEU A 56 21.89 22.17 -12.25
C LEU A 56 22.06 20.68 -12.61
N ASP A 57 22.46 19.88 -11.63
CA ASP A 57 22.44 18.42 -11.70
C ASP A 57 21.18 17.86 -11.00
N THR A 58 20.33 17.18 -11.76
CA THR A 58 19.08 16.61 -11.24
C THR A 58 19.33 15.36 -10.39
N ALA A 59 20.42 14.62 -10.62
CA ALA A 59 20.78 13.46 -9.81
C ALA A 59 21.26 13.89 -8.42
N GLU A 60 21.98 15.01 -8.32
CA GLU A 60 22.34 15.61 -7.02
C GLU A 60 21.13 16.20 -6.29
N THR A 61 20.11 16.67 -7.04
CA THR A 61 18.92 17.33 -6.46
C THR A 61 17.88 16.33 -5.92
N PHE A 62 17.69 15.19 -6.59
CA PHE A 62 16.63 14.21 -6.23
C PHE A 62 17.18 12.83 -5.82
N GLY A 63 18.50 12.62 -5.92
CA GLY A 63 19.10 11.29 -5.79
C GLY A 63 18.85 10.41 -7.02
N GLU A 64 19.59 9.30 -7.12
CA GLU A 64 19.23 8.23 -8.07
C GLU A 64 17.95 7.56 -7.57
N ARG A 65 16.86 7.69 -8.32
CA ARG A 65 15.59 7.00 -8.01
C ARG A 65 15.86 5.51 -8.14
N ALA A 66 15.95 4.81 -7.00
CA ALA A 66 16.00 3.36 -7.00
C ALA A 66 14.72 2.87 -7.69
N GLU A 67 14.88 2.25 -8.86
CA GLU A 67 13.80 1.49 -9.50
C GLU A 67 13.22 0.57 -8.43
N PRO A 68 11.91 0.63 -8.14
CA PRO A 68 11.31 -0.27 -7.16
C PRO A 68 11.61 -1.69 -7.62
N ASP A 69 12.29 -2.45 -6.78
CA ASP A 69 12.68 -3.83 -7.03
C ASP A 69 11.44 -4.58 -7.54
N ALA A 70 11.47 -5.02 -8.80
CA ALA A 70 10.32 -5.59 -9.52
C ALA A 70 9.98 -7.02 -9.05
N GLY A 71 10.12 -7.26 -7.74
CA GLY A 71 10.02 -8.55 -7.09
C GLY A 71 9.30 -8.41 -5.76
N GLY A 72 8.05 -7.93 -5.79
CA GLY A 72 7.16 -8.05 -4.64
C GLY A 72 6.98 -9.52 -4.29
N GLU A 73 7.48 -9.94 -3.14
CA GLU A 73 7.23 -11.27 -2.59
C GLU A 73 5.70 -11.44 -2.45
N VAL A 74 5.09 -12.25 -3.33
CA VAL A 74 3.67 -12.58 -3.26
C VAL A 74 3.47 -13.50 -2.06
N ILE A 75 3.41 -12.90 -0.87
CA ILE A 75 3.03 -13.61 0.34
C ILE A 75 1.55 -13.98 0.17
N ASP A 76 1.22 -15.26 0.32
CA ASP A 76 -0.16 -15.71 0.45
C ASP A 76 -0.76 -15.12 1.73
N LEU A 77 -1.37 -13.95 1.59
CA LEU A 77 -1.97 -13.19 2.69
C LEU A 77 -3.06 -13.99 3.41
N MET A 78 -3.73 -14.92 2.73
CA MET A 78 -4.75 -15.77 3.36
C MET A 78 -4.12 -16.80 4.29
N ALA A 79 -3.00 -17.41 3.87
CA ALA A 79 -2.24 -18.33 4.71
C ALA A 79 -1.64 -17.61 5.93
N ALA A 80 -1.05 -16.42 5.72
CA ALA A 80 -0.48 -15.61 6.80
C ALA A 80 -1.55 -15.16 7.81
N LEU A 81 -2.73 -14.75 7.34
CA LEU A 81 -3.84 -14.34 8.19
C LEU A 81 -4.39 -15.52 9.01
N LYS A 82 -4.60 -16.69 8.38
CA LYS A 82 -5.09 -17.89 9.06
C LYS A 82 -4.15 -18.31 10.18
N ALA A 83 -2.83 -18.24 9.95
CA ALA A 83 -1.82 -18.51 10.97
C ALA A 83 -1.89 -17.52 12.14
N SER A 84 -2.11 -16.23 11.86
CA SER A 84 -2.25 -15.19 12.89
C SER A 84 -3.47 -15.42 13.80
N VAL A 85 -4.62 -15.78 13.21
CA VAL A 85 -5.87 -16.05 13.94
C VAL A 85 -5.76 -17.30 14.82
N GLU A 86 -5.17 -18.38 14.30
CA GLU A 86 -4.97 -19.62 15.07
C GLU A 86 -4.02 -19.38 16.26
N LYS A 87 -2.95 -18.61 16.05
CA LYS A 87 -2.02 -18.22 17.13
C LYS A 87 -2.71 -17.36 18.21
N ALA A 88 -3.56 -16.42 17.80
CA ALA A 88 -4.32 -15.58 18.73
C ALA A 88 -5.35 -16.40 19.55
N ARG A 89 -5.97 -17.42 18.94
CA ARG A 89 -6.89 -18.35 19.63
C ARG A 89 -6.17 -19.24 20.64
N ALA A 90 -5.02 -19.80 20.27
CA ALA A 90 -4.22 -20.65 21.16
C ALA A 90 -3.68 -19.87 22.38
N ALA A 91 -3.29 -18.60 22.20
CA ALA A 91 -2.87 -17.74 23.31
C ALA A 91 -4.01 -17.41 24.28
N ARG A 92 -5.26 -17.37 23.80
CA ARG A 92 -6.45 -17.10 24.61
C ARG A 92 -6.94 -18.32 25.39
N SER A 93 -6.74 -19.55 24.87
CA SER A 93 -7.06 -20.78 25.59
C SER A 93 -6.03 -21.18 26.65
N GLY A 94 -4.75 -20.81 26.48
CA GLY A 94 -3.69 -21.05 27.47
C GLY A 94 -3.73 -20.16 28.72
N LYS A 95 -4.54 -19.09 28.71
CA LYS A 95 -4.70 -18.16 29.85
C LYS A 95 -5.92 -18.48 30.74
N ALA A 96 -6.68 -19.51 30.38
CA ALA A 96 -7.90 -19.96 31.07
C ALA A 96 -7.70 -21.30 31.83
N SER A 97 -6.45 -21.71 32.07
CA SER A 97 -6.10 -22.87 32.89
C SER A 97 -5.11 -22.50 33.99
#